data_AF-K6D4T9-F1
#
_entry.id   AF-K6D4T9-F1
#
_cell.length_a   1.000
_cell.length_b   1.000
_cell.length_c   1.000
_cell.angle_alpha   90.00
_cell.angle_beta   90.00
_cell.angle_gamma   90.00
#
_symmetry.space_group_name_H-M   'P 1'
#
loop_
_entity.id
_entity.type
_entity.pdbx_description
1 polymer ?
#
loop_
_entity_poly.entity_id
_entity_poly.type
_entity_poly.pdbx_seq_one_letter_code
_entity_poly.pdbx_strand_id
1 'polypeptide(L)'
;MAIYFWAFVVGGAICVMGQIMFDVFKLTPAHTLSTLVCLGAVLDGFGLYEPLIEFAGAGATVPITSFGNSLVHGAMAEAEKHGIIGVITGMFEVTSSGISAAIIFGFIGAVLFKPKG
;
A
#
# COMPACT_ATOMS: atom_id res chain seq x y z
N MET A 1 -5.14 21.77 9.42
CA MET A 1 -3.89 22.25 8.80
C MET A 1 -2.69 21.35 9.10
N ALA A 2 -2.42 21.04 10.38
CA ALA A 2 -1.29 20.18 10.77
C ALA A 2 -1.30 18.78 10.10
N ILE A 3 -2.48 18.16 9.96
CA ILE A 3 -2.61 16.85 9.30
C ILE A 3 -2.19 16.86 7.83
N TYR A 4 -2.46 17.94 7.08
CA TYR A 4 -2.02 18.06 5.69
C TYR A 4 -0.51 18.21 5.59
N PHE A 5 0.10 18.94 6.53
CA PHE A 5 1.55 19.07 6.60
C PHE A 5 2.21 17.72 6.88
N TRP A 6 1.73 16.98 7.88
CA TRP A 6 2.26 15.65 8.19
C TRP A 6 2.00 14.63 7.08
N ALA A 7 0.84 14.67 6.42
CA ALA A 7 0.55 13.86 5.24
C ALA A 7 1.57 14.10 4.12
N PHE A 8 1.87 15.37 3.83
CA PHE A 8 2.88 15.74 2.84
C PHE A 8 4.28 15.27 3.23
N VAL A 9 4.69 15.49 4.48
CA VAL A 9 6.04 15.13 4.97
C VAL A 9 6.24 13.62 4.97
N VAL A 10 5.30 12.85 5.54
CA VAL A 10 5.43 11.39 5.66
C VAL A 10 5.29 10.72 4.30
N GLY A 11 4.30 11.12 3.49
CA GLY A 11 4.15 10.60 2.13
C GLY A 11 5.35 10.96 1.27
N GLY A 12 5.83 12.20 1.36
CA GLY A 12 7.04 12.66 0.69
C GLY A 12 8.28 11.88 1.11
N ALA A 13 8.46 11.58 2.40
CA ALA A 13 9.55 10.76 2.89
C ALA A 13 9.52 9.33 2.33
N ILE A 14 8.33 8.70 2.25
CA ILE A 14 8.17 7.38 1.62
C ILE A 14 8.54 7.45 0.13
N CYS A 15 8.14 8.50 -0.59
CA CYS A 15 8.53 8.71 -1.98
C CYS A 15 10.04 8.90 -2.14
N VAL A 16 10.68 9.68 -1.26
CA VAL A 16 12.15 9.87 -1.26
C VAL A 16 12.87 8.55 -1.01
N MET A 17 12.37 7.69 -0.11
CA MET A 17 12.92 6.35 0.07
C MET A 17 12.86 5.53 -1.23
N GLY A 18 11.72 5.55 -1.93
CA GLY A 18 11.58 4.90 -3.23
C GLY A 18 12.51 5.48 -4.30
N GLN A 19 12.68 6.79 -4.34
CA GLN A 19 13.63 7.45 -5.27
C GLN A 19 15.07 7.06 -4.99
N ILE A 20 15.49 7.00 -3.72
CA ILE A 20 16.84 6.54 -3.35
C ILE A 20 17.07 5.09 -3.82
N MET A 21 16.05 4.23 -3.71
CA MET A 21 16.12 2.85 -4.23
C MET A 21 16.36 2.80 -5.74
N PHE A 22 15.77 3.73 -6.50
CA PHE A 22 16.02 3.85 -7.93
C PHE A 22 17.36 4.49 -8.28
N ASP A 23 17.69 5.62 -7.66
CA ASP A 23 18.81 6.46 -8.10
C ASP A 23 20.15 5.98 -7.54
N VAL A 24 20.16 5.55 -6.28
CA VAL A 24 21.39 5.13 -5.58
C VAL A 24 21.59 3.63 -5.73
N PHE A 25 20.57 2.84 -5.39
CA PHE A 25 20.66 1.39 -5.39
C PHE A 25 20.38 0.75 -6.76
N LYS A 26 19.88 1.53 -7.74
CA LYS A 26 19.54 1.07 -9.10
C LYS A 26 18.64 -0.16 -9.10
N LEU A 27 17.75 -0.23 -8.12
CA LEU A 27 16.79 -1.32 -8.00
C LEU A 27 15.74 -1.21 -9.11
N THR A 28 15.27 -2.36 -9.60
CA THR A 28 14.19 -2.35 -10.59
C THR A 28 12.86 -1.94 -9.92
N PRO A 29 11.87 -1.45 -10.69
CA PRO A 29 10.54 -1.16 -10.16
C PRO A 29 9.95 -2.30 -9.33
N ALA A 30 10.14 -3.56 -9.77
CA ALA A 30 9.66 -4.73 -9.05
C ALA A 30 10.29 -4.86 -7.65
N HIS A 31 11.60 -4.66 -7.52
CA HIS A 31 12.30 -4.74 -6.22
C HIS A 31 11.92 -3.59 -5.28
N THR A 32 11.77 -2.37 -5.82
CA THR A 32 11.37 -1.21 -5.01
C THR A 32 9.96 -1.38 -4.47
N LEU A 33 9.02 -1.76 -5.33
CA LEU A 33 7.63 -1.98 -4.93
C LEU A 33 7.51 -3.13 -3.93
N SER A 34 8.14 -4.28 -4.20
CA SER A 34 8.07 -5.42 -3.28
C SER A 34 8.65 -5.10 -1.90
N THR A 35 9.77 -4.37 -1.85
CA THR A 35 10.38 -3.96 -0.57
C THR A 35 9.45 -3.04 0.22
N LEU A 36 8.85 -2.03 -0.42
CA LEU A 36 7.93 -1.12 0.26
C LEU A 36 6.66 -1.83 0.76
N VAL A 37 6.12 -2.76 -0.03
CA VAL A 37 4.99 -3.60 0.40
C VAL A 37 5.37 -4.48 1.59
N CYS A 38 6.52 -5.16 1.51
CA CYS A 38 7.02 -5.99 2.62
C CYS A 38 7.27 -5.17 3.89
N LEU A 39 7.82 -3.95 3.78
CA LEU A 39 8.00 -3.05 4.92
C LEU A 39 6.65 -2.68 5.55
N GLY A 40 5.64 -2.34 4.74
CA GLY A 40 4.30 -2.07 5.23
C GLY A 40 3.67 -3.26 5.96
N ALA A 41 3.82 -4.47 5.41
CA ALA A 41 3.35 -5.71 6.03
C ALA A 41 4.04 -6.00 7.38
N VAL A 42 5.36 -5.79 7.44
CA VAL A 42 6.13 -5.97 8.69
C VAL A 42 5.71 -4.94 9.73
N LEU A 43 5.56 -3.67 9.35
CA LEU A 43 5.11 -2.61 10.26
C LEU A 43 3.70 -2.88 10.81
N ASP A 44 2.79 -3.40 9.98
CA ASP A 44 1.46 -3.79 10.42
C ASP A 44 1.48 -5.00 11.36
N GLY A 45 2.29 -6.02 11.06
CA GLY A 45 2.46 -7.17 11.95
C GLY A 45 2.98 -6.81 13.36
N PHE A 46 3.67 -5.67 13.50
CA PHE A 46 4.08 -5.11 14.79
C PHE A 46 3.08 -4.10 15.38
N GLY A 47 1.96 -3.82 14.70
CA GLY A 47 0.97 -2.82 15.11
C GLY A 47 1.46 -1.37 15.01
N LEU A 48 2.50 -1.12 14.20
CA LEU A 48 3.11 0.21 14.05
C LEU A 48 2.51 1.02 12.89
N TYR A 49 1.80 0.36 11.97
CA TYR A 49 1.25 1.02 10.79
C TYR A 49 -0.03 1.82 11.10
N GLU A 50 -0.94 1.32 11.94
CA GLU A 50 -2.12 2.08 12.41
C GLU A 50 -1.77 3.42 13.07
N PRO A 51 -0.85 3.49 14.06
CA PRO A 51 -0.43 4.77 14.64
C PRO A 51 0.19 5.73 13.60
N LEU A 52 0.87 5.18 12.59
CA LEU A 52 1.40 5.97 11.48
C LEU A 52 0.28 6.56 10.62
N ILE A 53 -0.78 5.80 10.36
CA ILE A 53 -1.99 6.28 9.68
C ILE A 53 -2.69 7.36 10.52
N GLU A 54 -2.85 7.16 11.82
CA GLU A 54 -3.48 8.17 12.70
C GLU A 54 -2.70 9.48 12.72
N PHE A 55 -1.37 9.41 12.66
CA PHE A 55 -0.50 10.58 12.65
C PHE A 55 -0.44 11.29 11.29
N ALA A 56 -0.27 10.54 10.20
CA ALA A 56 0.03 11.07 8.88
C ALA A 56 -1.17 11.08 7.92
N GLY A 57 -2.27 10.40 8.26
CA GLY A 57 -3.44 10.22 7.41
C GLY A 57 -3.07 9.74 6.01
N ALA A 58 -3.46 10.53 5.00
CA ALA A 58 -3.19 10.25 3.59
C ALA A 58 -1.70 10.03 3.26
N GLY A 59 -0.78 10.58 4.06
CA GLY A 59 0.65 10.37 3.87
C GLY A 59 1.10 8.92 4.10
N ALA A 60 0.34 8.13 4.86
CA ALA A 60 0.61 6.72 5.11
C ALA A 60 -0.38 5.80 4.39
N THR A 61 -1.61 6.23 4.09
CA THR A 61 -2.61 5.39 3.41
C THR A 61 -2.50 5.38 1.88
N VAL A 62 -1.92 6.42 1.28
CA VAL A 62 -1.78 6.52 -0.19
C VAL A 62 -0.56 5.77 -0.75
N PRO A 63 0.63 5.80 -0.11
CA PRO A 63 1.78 5.07 -0.64
C PRO A 63 1.58 3.55 -0.63
N ILE A 64 2.30 2.86 -1.53
CA ILE A 64 2.17 1.40 -1.73
C ILE A 64 2.50 0.57 -0.46
N THR A 65 3.21 1.16 0.51
CA THR A 65 3.42 0.56 1.83
C THR A 65 2.09 0.21 2.51
N SER A 66 1.03 1.00 2.29
CA SER A 66 -0.30 0.76 2.86
C SER A 66 -0.93 -0.51 2.33
N PHE A 67 -0.57 -0.93 1.12
CA PHE A 67 -1.02 -2.20 0.54
C PHE A 67 -0.52 -3.39 1.37
N GLY A 68 0.73 -3.33 1.84
CA GLY A 68 1.31 -4.32 2.74
C GLY A 68 0.59 -4.39 4.09
N ASN A 69 0.27 -3.24 4.68
CA ASN A 69 -0.56 -3.17 5.89
C ASN A 69 -1.94 -3.78 5.67
N SER A 70 -2.64 -3.42 4.60
CA SER A 70 -3.97 -3.99 4.30
C SER A 70 -3.95 -5.52 4.09
N LEU A 71 -2.86 -6.07 3.53
CA LEU A 71 -2.69 -7.52 3.38
C LEU A 71 -2.63 -8.23 4.73
N VAL A 72 -1.77 -7.77 5.63
CA VAL A 72 -1.57 -8.41 6.94
C VAL A 72 -2.79 -8.19 7.82
N HIS A 73 -3.32 -6.96 7.85
CA HIS A 73 -4.50 -6.61 8.62
C HIS A 73 -5.72 -7.44 8.19
N GLY A 74 -5.96 -7.58 6.88
CA GLY A 74 -7.04 -8.41 6.34
C GLY A 74 -6.84 -9.90 6.63
N ALA A 75 -5.60 -10.40 6.51
CA ALA A 75 -5.28 -11.78 6.83
C ALA A 75 -5.55 -12.10 8.31
N MET A 76 -5.13 -11.22 9.21
CA MET A 76 -5.31 -11.38 10.65
C MET A 76 -6.79 -11.30 11.05
N ALA A 77 -7.53 -10.35 10.49
CA ALA A 77 -8.97 -10.20 10.76
C ALA A 77 -9.77 -11.46 10.39
N GLU A 78 -9.49 -12.07 9.24
CA GLU A 78 -10.18 -13.32 8.86
C GLU A 78 -9.59 -14.56 9.50
N ALA A 79 -8.32 -14.54 9.89
CA ALA A 79 -7.74 -15.61 10.68
C ALA A 79 -8.48 -15.80 12.01
N GLU A 80 -8.89 -14.72 12.67
CA GLU A 80 -9.67 -14.78 13.91
C GLU A 80 -11.04 -15.44 13.72
N LYS A 81 -11.67 -15.29 12.54
CA LYS A 81 -13.01 -15.83 12.25
C LYS A 81 -12.98 -17.24 11.67
N HIS A 82 -12.00 -17.52 10.80
CA HIS A 82 -11.98 -18.70 9.93
C HIS A 82 -10.68 -19.51 10.04
N GLY A 83 -9.83 -19.19 11.02
CA GLY A 83 -8.57 -19.88 11.27
C GLY A 83 -7.60 -19.75 10.10
N ILE A 84 -6.85 -20.80 9.81
CA ILE A 84 -5.81 -20.80 8.77
C ILE A 84 -6.38 -20.51 7.37
N ILE A 85 -7.61 -20.94 7.09
CA ILE A 85 -8.27 -20.67 5.81
C ILE A 85 -8.55 -19.16 5.68
N GLY A 86 -8.92 -18.52 6.80
CA GLY A 86 -9.15 -17.09 6.89
C GLY A 86 -7.94 -16.25 6.49
N VAL A 87 -6.72 -16.69 6.80
CA VAL A 87 -5.49 -16.00 6.40
C VAL A 87 -5.44 -15.82 4.88
N ILE A 88 -5.74 -16.88 4.12
CA ILE A 88 -5.68 -16.84 2.66
C ILE A 88 -6.80 -15.97 2.10
N THR A 89 -8.03 -16.17 2.57
CA THR A 89 -9.19 -15.43 2.04
C THR A 89 -9.12 -13.93 2.38
N GLY A 90 -8.71 -13.60 3.60
CA GLY A 90 -8.61 -12.22 4.08
C GLY A 90 -7.58 -11.38 3.34
N MET A 91 -6.42 -11.96 2.98
CA MET A 91 -5.41 -11.28 2.16
C MET A 91 -5.99 -10.78 0.82
N PHE A 92 -6.80 -11.60 0.16
CA PHE A 92 -7.40 -11.24 -1.14
C PHE A 92 -8.64 -10.37 -0.99
N GLU A 93 -9.45 -10.55 0.04
CA GLU A 93 -10.71 -9.82 0.19
C GLU A 93 -10.49 -8.30 0.30
N VAL A 94 -9.63 -7.86 1.23
CA VAL A 94 -9.42 -6.43 1.49
C VAL A 94 -8.71 -5.76 0.31
N THR A 95 -7.70 -6.41 -0.24
CA THR A 95 -6.89 -5.86 -1.33
C THR A 95 -7.53 -5.94 -2.72
N SER A 96 -8.48 -6.87 -2.93
CA SER A 96 -9.19 -7.02 -4.20
C SER A 96 -9.95 -5.75 -4.59
N SER A 97 -10.48 -5.01 -3.61
CA SER A 97 -11.18 -3.76 -3.86
C SER A 97 -10.30 -2.72 -4.57
N GLY A 98 -9.07 -2.52 -4.10
CA GLY A 98 -8.10 -1.59 -4.70
C GLY A 98 -7.63 -2.02 -6.08
N ILE A 99 -7.32 -3.31 -6.25
CA ILE A 99 -6.91 -3.86 -7.55
C ILE A 99 -8.04 -3.76 -8.57
N SER A 100 -9.26 -4.14 -8.18
CA SER A 100 -10.45 -4.07 -9.04
C SER A 100 -10.74 -2.63 -9.45
N ALA A 101 -10.67 -1.68 -8.51
CA ALA A 101 -10.81 -0.26 -8.83
C ALA A 101 -9.74 0.21 -9.83
N ALA A 102 -8.47 -0.13 -9.61
CA ALA A 102 -7.38 0.24 -10.52
C ALA A 102 -7.60 -0.30 -11.95
N ILE A 103 -8.04 -1.56 -12.08
CA ILE A 103 -8.34 -2.18 -13.37
C ILE A 103 -9.54 -1.50 -14.04
N ILE A 104 -10.65 -1.31 -13.32
CA ILE A 104 -11.88 -0.73 -13.87
C ILE A 104 -11.65 0.70 -14.33
N PHE A 105 -11.05 1.54 -13.49
CA PHE A 105 -10.76 2.94 -13.86
C PHE A 105 -9.70 3.03 -14.96
N GLY A 106 -8.69 2.16 -14.94
CA GLY A 106 -7.72 2.05 -16.03
C GLY A 106 -8.37 1.69 -17.36
N PHE A 107 -9.32 0.74 -17.35
CA PHE A 107 -10.08 0.34 -18.52
C PHE A 107 -10.98 1.47 -19.04
N ILE A 108 -11.74 2.14 -18.17
CA ILE A 108 -12.57 3.29 -18.54
C ILE A 108 -11.69 4.39 -19.17
N GLY A 109 -10.53 4.69 -18.58
CA GLY A 109 -9.57 5.64 -19.13
C GLY A 109 -9.09 5.24 -20.53
N ALA A 110 -8.78 3.97 -20.76
CA ALA A 110 -8.36 3.45 -22.07
C ALA A 110 -9.49 3.42 -23.12
N VAL A 111 -10.76 3.38 -22.70
CA VAL A 111 -11.91 3.50 -23.60
C VAL A 111 -12.16 4.96 -24.00
N LEU A 112 -12.05 5.89 -23.04
CA LEU A 112 -12.30 7.32 -23.27
C LEU A 112 -11.16 8.02 -24.00
N PHE A 113 -9.92 7.62 -23.72
CA PHE A 113 -8.72 8.22 -24.28
C PHE A 113 -7.97 7.20 -25.10
N LYS A 114 -7.18 7.65 -26.08
CA LYS A 114 -6.32 6.78 -26.89
C LYS A 114 -4.97 6.63 -26.18
N PRO A 115 -4.73 5.54 -25.43
CA PRO A 115 -3.48 5.39 -24.69
C PRO A 115 -2.31 5.26 -25.66
N LYS A 116 -1.25 6.04 -25.43
CA LYS A 116 0.05 5.85 -26.08
C LYS A 116 0.84 4.91 -25.18
N GLY A 117 0.64 3.60 -25.37
CA GLY A 117 1.46 2.57 -24.73
C GLY A 117 2.91 2.67 -25.16
#